data_AF-A0A9P6XTH9-F1
#
_entry.id   AF-A0A9P6XTH9-F1
#
_cell.length_a   1.000
_cell.length_b   1.000
_cell.length_c   1.000
_cell.angle_alpha   90.00
_cell.angle_beta   90.00
_cell.angle_gamma   90.00
#
_symmetry.space_group_name_H-M   'P 1'
#
loop_
_entity.id
_entity.type
_entity.pdbx_description
1 polymer ?
#
loop_
_entity_poly.entity_id
_entity_poly.type
_entity_poly.pdbx_seq_one_letter_code
_entity_poly.pdbx_strand_id
1 'polypeptide(L)'
;MLPLLAARGLRVNVIKHSHHDFQMEPPGKDSARFRLAGAQEVMVASPYRYAIVHELRDAPEPSLADQLARLSPADLVLVEGFKQAAIPRIEVYRPALGKPPLHAEDGSFLAIVTDAPLDTALPCLPLNDPARVADFLCGALGLG
;
A
#
# COMPACT_ATOMS: atom_id res chain seq x y z
N MET A 1 11.94 2.26 0.09
CA MET A 1 10.95 3.09 -0.62
C MET A 1 10.48 4.27 0.21
N LEU A 2 9.65 4.09 1.24
CA LEU A 2 9.07 5.22 2.01
C LEU A 2 10.09 6.27 2.50
N PRO A 3 11.23 5.91 3.13
CA PRO A 3 12.21 6.92 3.55
C PRO A 3 12.81 7.72 2.39
N LEU A 4 12.95 7.10 1.21
CA LEU A 4 13.50 7.75 0.02
C LEU A 4 12.51 8.76 -0.56
N LEU A 5 11.23 8.42 -0.60
CA LEU A 5 10.18 9.33 -1.06
C LEU A 5 10.00 10.50 -0.08
N ALA A 6 10.02 10.21 1.23
CA ALA A 6 9.97 11.24 2.27
C ALA A 6 11.19 12.18 2.22
N ALA A 7 12.39 11.66 1.94
CA ALA A 7 13.59 12.47 1.76
C ALA A 7 13.52 13.42 0.55
N ARG A 8 12.60 13.18 -0.40
CA ARG A 8 12.29 14.07 -1.53
C ARG A 8 11.21 15.11 -1.19
N GLY A 9 10.75 15.16 0.07
CA GLY A 9 9.72 16.10 0.52
C GLY A 9 8.28 15.67 0.23
N LEU A 10 8.08 14.47 -0.33
CA LEU A 10 6.75 13.95 -0.64
C LEU A 10 6.03 13.49 0.63
N ARG A 11 4.77 13.88 0.78
CA ARG A 11 3.82 13.28 1.72
C ARG A 11 3.30 12.00 1.09
N VAL A 12 3.57 10.87 1.73
CA VAL A 12 3.21 9.55 1.20
C VAL A 12 2.32 8.82 2.19
N ASN A 13 1.14 8.40 1.73
CA ASN A 13 0.30 7.47 2.47
C ASN A 13 0.47 6.04 1.95
N VAL A 14 -0.01 5.06 2.73
CA VAL A 14 0.01 3.65 2.36
C VAL A 14 -1.36 3.04 2.64
N ILE A 15 -1.88 2.29 1.69
CA ILE A 15 -2.98 1.34 1.88
C ILE A 15 -2.41 -0.06 1.73
N LYS A 16 -2.60 -0.90 2.74
CA LYS A 16 -2.26 -2.32 2.70
C LYS A 16 -3.52 -3.13 2.87
N HIS A 17 -3.84 -3.94 1.87
CA HIS A 17 -4.96 -4.86 1.89
C HIS A 17 -4.53 -6.23 2.41
N SER A 18 -5.32 -6.82 3.30
CA SER A 18 -5.10 -8.16 3.86
C SER A 18 -6.38 -8.97 3.73
N HIS A 19 -6.25 -10.25 3.36
CA HIS A 19 -7.37 -11.20 3.37
C HIS A 19 -7.60 -11.83 4.76
N HIS A 20 -6.78 -11.48 5.75
CA HIS A 20 -6.88 -11.95 7.13
C HIS A 20 -7.18 -10.80 8.07
N ASP A 21 -7.91 -11.11 9.15
CA ASP A 21 -8.09 -10.20 10.27
C ASP A 21 -6.74 -9.72 10.82
N PHE A 22 -6.69 -8.47 11.27
CA PHE A 22 -5.49 -7.87 11.83
C PHE A 22 -5.78 -7.23 13.18
N GLN A 23 -4.90 -7.48 14.13
CA GLN A 23 -5.00 -6.90 15.47
C GLN A 23 -4.12 -5.65 15.53
N MET A 24 -4.75 -4.48 15.61
CA MET A 24 -4.04 -3.20 15.63
C MET A 24 -3.54 -2.82 17.04
N GLU A 25 -4.19 -3.33 18.08
CA GLU A 25 -3.89 -3.03 19.47
C GLU A 25 -3.70 -4.30 20.31
N PRO A 26 -2.87 -4.27 21.38
CA PRO A 26 -2.70 -5.42 22.25
C PRO A 26 -4.01 -5.81 22.97
N PRO A 27 -4.26 -7.11 23.17
CA PRO A 27 -5.38 -7.58 23.98
C PRO A 27 -5.35 -6.97 25.39
N GLY A 28 -6.51 -6.52 25.89
CA GLY A 28 -6.67 -6.02 27.26
C GLY A 28 -6.58 -4.50 27.45
N LYS A 29 -6.32 -3.73 26.39
CA LYS A 29 -6.44 -2.26 26.41
C LYS A 29 -7.91 -1.82 26.46
N ASP A 30 -8.15 -0.62 27.00
CA ASP A 30 -9.49 -0.02 27.02
C ASP A 30 -10.08 0.16 25.63
N SER A 31 -9.27 0.56 24.65
CA SER A 31 -9.68 0.69 23.25
C SER A 31 -10.22 -0.63 22.69
N ALA A 32 -9.57 -1.76 22.99
CA ALA A 32 -10.03 -3.09 22.61
C ALA A 32 -11.35 -3.44 23.32
N ARG A 33 -11.47 -3.09 24.61
CA ARG A 33 -12.73 -3.29 25.36
C ARG A 33 -13.86 -2.48 24.76
N PHE A 34 -13.63 -1.24 24.35
CA PHE A 34 -14.65 -0.40 23.72
C PHE A 34 -15.11 -0.95 22.36
N ARG A 35 -14.17 -1.39 21.51
CA ARG A 35 -14.48 -2.09 20.24
C ARG A 35 -15.36 -3.32 20.49
N LEU A 36 -14.93 -4.21 21.38
CA LEU A 36 -15.65 -5.44 21.71
C LEU A 36 -17.02 -5.16 22.35
N ALA A 37 -17.16 -4.06 23.10
CA ALA A 37 -18.42 -3.66 23.73
C ALA A 37 -19.44 -3.06 22.76
N GLY A 38 -19.09 -2.80 21.49
CA GLY A 38 -20.04 -2.32 20.49
C GLY A 38 -19.72 -0.97 19.85
N ALA A 39 -18.61 -0.32 20.21
CA ALA A 39 -18.22 0.93 19.56
C ALA A 39 -17.99 0.70 18.05
N GLN A 40 -18.58 1.56 17.21
CA GLN A 40 -18.39 1.47 15.76
C GLN A 40 -17.02 1.99 15.33
N GLU A 41 -16.58 3.07 15.95
CA GLU A 41 -15.24 3.60 15.81
C GLU A 41 -14.63 3.84 17.18
N VAL A 42 -13.35 3.53 17.31
CA VAL A 42 -12.55 3.86 18.49
C VAL A 42 -11.34 4.65 18.04
N MET A 43 -11.18 5.85 18.58
CA MET A 43 -10.01 6.69 18.39
C MET A 43 -9.10 6.60 19.60
N VAL A 44 -7.82 6.29 19.37
CA VAL A 44 -6.75 6.38 20.37
C VAL A 44 -5.86 7.55 19.97
N ALA A 45 -5.74 8.56 20.83
CA ALA A 45 -5.01 9.79 20.52
C ALA A 45 -4.00 10.15 21.62
N SER A 46 -2.95 10.86 21.21
CA SER A 46 -1.91 11.42 22.07
C SER A 46 -1.35 12.70 21.42
N PRO A 47 -0.52 13.50 22.11
CA PRO A 47 0.15 14.65 21.51
C PRO A 47 1.05 14.35 20.30
N TYR A 48 1.37 13.08 20.05
CA TYR A 48 2.28 12.67 18.98
C TYR A 48 1.58 12.11 17.74
N ARG A 49 0.42 11.46 17.92
CA ARG A 49 -0.34 10.77 16.86
C ARG A 49 -1.69 10.29 17.37
N TYR A 50 -2.56 9.92 16.44
CA TYR A 50 -3.77 9.17 16.71
C TYR A 50 -3.92 7.97 15.76
N ALA A 51 -4.77 7.04 16.16
CA ALA A 51 -5.24 5.91 15.36
C ALA A 51 -6.76 5.82 15.48
N ILE A 52 -7.42 5.43 14.39
CA ILE A 52 -8.86 5.13 14.36
C ILE A 52 -9.00 3.68 13.92
N VAL A 53 -9.78 2.90 14.65
CA VAL A 53 -10.20 1.57 14.21
C VAL A 53 -11.71 1.59 13.98
N HIS A 54 -12.11 1.25 12.77
CA HIS A 54 -13.51 1.17 12.33
C HIS A 54 -13.91 -0.31 12.22
N GLU A 55 -14.92 -0.73 12.97
CA GLU A 55 -15.45 -2.10 12.86
C GLU A 55 -16.48 -2.18 11.74
N LEU A 56 -16.32 -3.12 10.80
CA LEU A 56 -17.30 -3.30 9.73
C LEU A 56 -18.63 -3.86 10.25
N ARG A 57 -18.60 -4.78 11.23
CA ARG A 57 -19.81 -5.43 11.80
C ARG A 57 -20.82 -5.87 10.72
N ASP A 58 -20.36 -6.78 9.86
CA ASP A 58 -21.11 -7.29 8.70
C ASP A 58 -21.38 -6.27 7.57
N ALA A 59 -20.94 -5.01 7.71
CA ALA A 59 -20.89 -4.09 6.58
C ALA A 59 -19.91 -4.60 5.51
N PRO A 60 -20.18 -4.31 4.23
CA PRO A 60 -19.27 -4.68 3.15
C PRO A 60 -17.90 -4.02 3.33
N GLU A 61 -16.88 -4.69 2.81
CA GLU A 61 -15.53 -4.13 2.77
C GLU A 61 -15.51 -2.84 1.95
N PRO A 62 -14.89 -1.74 2.46
CA PRO A 62 -14.81 -0.48 1.75
C PRO A 62 -13.96 -0.60 0.49
N SER A 63 -14.40 0.05 -0.60
CA SER A 63 -13.64 0.10 -1.84
C SER A 63 -12.32 0.86 -1.64
N LEU A 64 -11.38 0.73 -2.59
CA LEU A 64 -10.14 1.52 -2.57
C LEU A 64 -10.45 3.03 -2.54
N ALA A 65 -11.49 3.48 -3.23
CA ALA A 65 -11.90 4.89 -3.23
C ALA A 65 -12.40 5.34 -1.84
N ASP A 66 -13.19 4.51 -1.16
CA ASP A 66 -13.67 4.80 0.21
C ASP A 66 -12.49 4.85 1.21
N GLN A 67 -11.50 3.97 1.04
CA GLN A 67 -10.30 3.97 1.87
C GLN A 67 -9.42 5.20 1.62
N LEU A 68 -9.24 5.59 0.36
CA LEU A 68 -8.52 6.83 0.00
C LEU A 68 -9.19 8.07 0.61
N ALA A 69 -10.52 8.13 0.59
CA ALA A 69 -11.27 9.25 1.16
C ALA A 69 -11.10 9.42 2.68
N ARG A 70 -10.67 8.36 3.39
CA ARG A 70 -10.38 8.40 4.83
C ARG A 70 -8.96 8.87 5.17
N LEU A 71 -8.06 8.87 4.20
CA LEU A 71 -6.67 9.26 4.42
C LEU A 71 -6.49 10.77 4.36
N SER A 72 -5.45 11.27 5.05
CA SER A 72 -5.05 12.68 4.94
C SER A 72 -4.55 12.99 3.52
N PRO A 73 -4.63 14.25 3.06
CA PRO A 73 -4.06 14.65 1.77
C PRO A 73 -2.57 14.29 1.68
N ALA A 74 -2.19 13.68 0.57
CA ALA A 74 -0.83 13.25 0.27
C ALA A 74 -0.52 13.48 -1.21
N ASP A 75 0.76 13.53 -1.55
CA ASP A 75 1.23 13.69 -2.92
C ASP A 75 1.26 12.33 -3.64
N LEU A 76 1.39 11.24 -2.88
CA LEU A 76 1.35 9.86 -3.38
C LEU A 76 0.68 8.92 -2.35
N VAL A 77 -0.10 7.96 -2.84
CA VAL A 77 -0.56 6.82 -2.03
C VAL A 77 -0.02 5.53 -2.63
N LEU A 78 0.77 4.78 -1.84
CA LEU A 78 1.22 3.45 -2.22
C LEU A 78 0.17 2.41 -1.83
N VAL A 79 -0.16 1.51 -2.73
CA VAL A 79 -1.14 0.44 -2.50
C VAL A 79 -0.44 -0.92 -2.57
N GLU A 80 -0.50 -1.67 -1.48
CA GLU A 80 -0.10 -3.09 -1.42
C GLU A 80 -1.35 -3.94 -1.38
N GLY A 81 -1.60 -4.71 -2.45
CA GLY A 81 -2.83 -5.49 -2.63
C GLY A 81 -3.69 -4.93 -3.76
N PHE A 82 -5.03 -5.05 -3.65
CA PHE A 82 -5.97 -4.50 -4.65
C PHE A 82 -5.62 -4.85 -6.11
N LYS A 83 -5.32 -6.12 -6.40
CA LYS A 83 -4.87 -6.56 -7.74
C LYS A 83 -5.81 -6.18 -8.89
N GLN A 84 -7.09 -6.00 -8.60
CA GLN A 84 -8.14 -5.65 -9.56
C GLN A 84 -8.40 -4.14 -9.67
N ALA A 85 -7.71 -3.30 -8.87
CA ALA A 85 -7.88 -1.86 -8.96
C ALA A 85 -7.27 -1.30 -10.25
N ALA A 86 -8.02 -0.44 -10.92
CA ALA A 86 -7.60 0.25 -12.14
C ALA A 86 -6.67 1.44 -11.80
N ILE A 87 -5.48 1.13 -11.28
CA ILE A 87 -4.43 2.11 -10.94
C ILE A 87 -3.10 1.70 -11.59
N PRO A 88 -2.16 2.65 -11.80
CA PRO A 88 -0.83 2.30 -12.26
C PRO A 88 -0.12 1.39 -11.26
N ARG A 89 0.56 0.35 -11.77
CA ARG A 89 1.19 -0.68 -10.94
C ARG A 89 2.66 -0.85 -11.25
N ILE A 90 3.42 -1.29 -10.25
CA ILE A 90 4.73 -1.89 -10.48
C ILE A 90 4.68 -3.33 -10.00
N GLU A 91 5.20 -4.26 -10.79
CA GLU A 91 5.27 -5.66 -10.39
C GLU A 91 6.55 -5.88 -9.58
N VAL A 92 6.48 -6.51 -8.41
CA VAL A 92 7.68 -7.04 -7.75
C VAL A 92 7.77 -8.52 -8.08
N TYR A 93 8.59 -8.87 -9.08
CA TYR A 93 8.72 -10.22 -9.58
C TYR A 93 9.99 -10.89 -9.04
N ARG A 94 9.82 -12.04 -8.37
CA ARG A 94 10.92 -12.86 -7.84
C ARG A 94 10.79 -14.29 -8.37
N PRO A 95 11.53 -14.68 -9.42
CA PRO A 95 11.42 -16.03 -10.00
C PRO A 95 11.66 -17.15 -8.97
N ALA A 96 12.49 -16.89 -7.96
CA ALA A 96 12.77 -17.84 -6.87
C ALA A 96 11.50 -18.28 -6.09
N LEU A 97 10.40 -17.52 -6.18
CA LEU A 97 9.12 -17.88 -5.56
C LEU A 97 8.26 -18.82 -6.43
N GLY A 98 8.71 -19.18 -7.64
CA GLY A 98 8.04 -20.14 -8.52
C GLY A 98 6.69 -19.68 -9.07
N LYS A 99 6.37 -18.39 -8.96
CA LYS A 99 5.13 -17.80 -9.51
C LYS A 99 5.42 -17.20 -10.89
N PRO A 100 4.46 -17.25 -11.84
CA PRO A 100 4.61 -16.57 -13.12
C PRO A 100 4.52 -15.04 -12.94
N PRO A 101 5.12 -14.25 -13.84
CA PRO A 101 4.97 -12.81 -13.84
C PRO A 101 3.54 -12.41 -14.23
N LEU A 102 3.02 -11.35 -13.62
CA LEU A 102 1.65 -10.86 -13.80
C LEU A 102 1.52 -9.86 -14.95
N HIS A 103 2.59 -9.14 -15.30
CA HIS A 103 2.52 -8.11 -16.34
C HIS A 103 2.15 -8.62 -17.73
N ALA A 104 2.33 -9.91 -18.01
CA ALA A 104 1.99 -10.52 -19.29
C ALA A 104 0.47 -10.49 -19.58
N GLU A 105 -0.35 -10.37 -18.54
CA GLU A 105 -1.81 -10.44 -18.62
C GLU A 105 -2.48 -9.07 -18.44
N ASP A 106 -1.69 -8.01 -18.19
CA ASP A 106 -2.22 -6.75 -17.67
C ASP A 106 -1.40 -5.52 -18.12
N GLY A 107 -2.01 -4.64 -18.91
CA GLY A 107 -1.35 -3.46 -19.48
C GLY A 107 -1.15 -2.28 -18.52
N SER A 108 -1.57 -2.38 -17.26
CA SER A 108 -1.46 -1.27 -16.29
C SER A 108 -0.12 -1.21 -15.53
N PHE A 109 0.76 -2.18 -15.77
CA PHE A 109 2.09 -2.18 -15.17
C PHE A 109 3.01 -1.17 -15.86
N LEU A 110 3.59 -0.27 -15.05
CA LEU A 110 4.55 0.74 -15.49
C LEU A 110 5.97 0.19 -15.57
N ALA A 111 6.31 -0.78 -14.71
CA ALA A 111 7.63 -1.38 -14.60
C ALA A 111 7.58 -2.69 -13.82
N ILE A 112 8.66 -3.47 -13.92
CA ILE A 112 8.88 -4.69 -13.17
C ILE A 112 10.14 -4.52 -12.32
N VAL A 113 10.03 -4.79 -11.03
CA VAL A 113 11.13 -4.79 -10.06
C VAL A 113 11.54 -6.25 -9.84
N THR A 114 12.72 -6.64 -10.32
CA THR A 114 13.16 -8.05 -10.33
C THR A 114 14.67 -8.20 -10.18
N ASP A 115 15.11 -9.39 -9.81
CA ASP A 115 16.50 -9.82 -9.71
C ASP A 115 16.92 -10.80 -10.82
N ALA A 116 16.08 -10.99 -11.84
CA ALA A 116 16.35 -11.84 -12.98
C ALA A 116 16.12 -11.13 -14.32
N PRO A 117 16.82 -11.56 -15.39
CA PRO A 117 16.52 -11.09 -16.73
C PRO A 117 15.09 -11.50 -17.14
N LEU A 118 14.37 -10.58 -17.77
CA LEU A 118 13.03 -10.81 -18.32
C LEU A 118 12.99 -10.32 -19.76
N ASP A 119 12.34 -11.10 -20.63
CA ASP A 119 12.04 -10.70 -22.00
C ASP A 119 10.69 -9.95 -22.02
N THR A 120 10.75 -8.63 -21.96
CA THR A 120 9.57 -7.77 -21.85
C THR A 120 9.91 -6.35 -22.33
N ALA A 121 8.89 -5.66 -22.85
CA ALA A 121 9.02 -4.25 -23.26
C ALA A 121 8.96 -3.28 -22.06
N LEU A 122 8.53 -3.76 -20.89
CA LEU A 122 8.44 -2.92 -19.70
C LEU A 122 9.83 -2.63 -19.11
N PRO A 123 10.03 -1.44 -18.49
CA PRO A 123 11.24 -1.16 -17.73
C PRO A 123 11.46 -2.18 -16.61
N CYS A 124 12.63 -2.82 -16.59
CA CYS A 124 13.06 -3.72 -15.52
C CYS A 124 14.01 -2.98 -14.56
N LEU A 125 13.60 -2.86 -13.30
CA LEU A 125 14.32 -2.18 -12.23
C LEU A 125 14.95 -3.19 -11.27
N PRO A 126 16.17 -2.94 -10.74
CA PRO A 126 16.82 -3.90 -9.85
C PRO A 126 16.08 -4.04 -8.51
N LEU A 127 15.77 -5.28 -8.12
CA LEU A 127 15.09 -5.59 -6.87
C LEU A 127 15.77 -5.04 -5.61
N ASN A 128 17.10 -4.97 -5.63
CA ASN A 128 17.92 -4.54 -4.51
C ASN A 128 18.37 -3.07 -4.62
N ASP A 129 17.76 -2.28 -5.53
CA ASP A 129 18.03 -0.85 -5.70
C ASP A 129 16.75 -0.01 -5.51
N PRO A 130 16.32 0.21 -4.25
CA PRO A 130 15.11 0.97 -3.97
C PRO A 130 15.24 2.46 -4.33
N ALA A 131 16.45 2.99 -4.49
CA ALA A 131 16.66 4.38 -4.93
C ALA A 131 16.24 4.55 -6.39
N ARG A 132 16.70 3.65 -7.26
CA ARG A 132 16.31 3.65 -8.67
C ARG A 132 14.82 3.42 -8.88
N VAL A 133 14.18 2.60 -8.04
CA VAL A 133 12.71 2.45 -8.06
C VAL A 133 12.01 3.75 -7.65
N ALA A 134 12.50 4.44 -6.63
CA ALA A 134 11.93 5.73 -6.22
C ALA A 134 12.08 6.80 -7.31
N ASP A 135 13.24 6.88 -7.96
CA ASP A 135 13.48 7.81 -9.08
C ASP A 135 12.55 7.54 -10.26
N PHE A 136 12.39 6.26 -10.61
CA PHE A 136 11.46 5.85 -11.66
C PHE A 136 10.03 6.28 -11.34
N LEU A 137 9.54 5.98 -10.12
CA LEU A 137 8.18 6.35 -9.72
C LEU A 137 7.97 7.87 -9.76
N CYS A 138 8.94 8.64 -9.29
CA CYS A 138 8.86 10.10 -9.30
C CYS A 138 8.77 10.63 -10.75
N GLY A 139 9.65 10.16 -11.64
CA GLY A 139 9.61 10.56 -13.05
C GLY A 139 8.34 10.12 -13.79
N ALA A 140 7.91 8.87 -13.59
CA ALA A 140 6.75 8.31 -14.27
C ALA A 140 5.42 8.98 -13.85
N LEU A 141 5.34 9.45 -12.60
CA LEU A 141 4.15 10.10 -12.06
C LEU A 141 4.23 11.64 -12.08
N GLY A 142 5.32 12.22 -12.58
CA GLY A 142 5.53 13.67 -12.57
C GLY A 142 5.63 14.26 -11.17
N LEU A 143 6.14 13.49 -10.20
CA LEU A 143 6.37 13.92 -8.83
C LEU A 143 7.79 14.47 -8.72
N GLY A 144 7.91 15.80 -8.67
CA GLY A 144 9.18 16.52 -8.61
C GLY A 144 8.97 18.02 -8.45
#